data_AF-A0A1H4KRG9-F1
#
_entry.id   AF-A0A1H4KRG9-F1
#
_cell.length_a   1.000
_cell.length_b   1.000
_cell.length_c   1.000
_cell.angle_alpha   90.00
_cell.angle_beta   90.00
_cell.angle_gamma   90.00
#
_symmetry.space_group_name_H-M   'P 1'
#
loop_
_entity.id
_entity.type
_entity.pdbx_description
1 polymer ?
#
loop_
_entity_poly.entity_id
_entity_poly.type
_entity_poly.pdbx_seq_one_letter_code
_entity_poly.pdbx_strand_id
1 'polypeptide(L)'
;MVSKVKWLIFSSFLILGVIAILSLFLLRRHLHPIMIIYGIFIATILNDQFFTIFGFNLQLFKPAPGWIPYIVKTLYFVALCPTQTLWLMFILFWQSVPSALKWLALLVFTAFHGLVDYSLVFAGYVQLINWNPGFSFIRNLVDASIVYLILAATRKLLRRRGATA
;
A
#
# COMPACT_ATOMS: atom_id res chain seq x y z
N MET A 1 -20.76 21.27 7.09
CA MET A 1 -20.75 19.80 7.02
C MET A 1 -19.47 19.25 6.37
N VAL A 2 -19.08 19.79 5.20
CA VAL A 2 -17.87 19.39 4.44
C VAL A 2 -16.57 19.39 5.27
N SER A 3 -16.34 20.42 6.10
CA SER A 3 -15.15 20.49 6.96
C SER A 3 -15.07 19.33 7.98
N LYS A 4 -16.19 18.97 8.63
CA LYS A 4 -16.23 17.88 9.62
C LYS A 4 -15.88 16.51 8.99
N VAL A 5 -16.35 16.26 7.77
CA VAL A 5 -16.06 15.02 7.03
C VAL A 5 -14.58 14.92 6.66
N LYS A 6 -13.96 16.02 6.21
CA LYS A 6 -12.53 16.06 5.90
C LYS A 6 -11.67 15.73 7.12
N TRP A 7 -11.98 16.34 8.26
CA TRP A 7 -11.28 16.08 9.53
C TRP A 7 -11.46 14.64 10.00
N LEU A 8 -12.66 14.07 9.88
CA LEU A 8 -12.89 12.67 10.20
C LEU A 8 -12.01 11.75 9.35
N ILE A 9 -11.97 11.97 8.03
CA ILE A 9 -11.12 11.19 7.11
C ILE A 9 -9.63 11.37 7.48
N PHE A 10 -9.19 12.59 7.76
CA PHE A 10 -7.81 12.85 8.20
C PHE A 10 -7.45 12.05 9.47
N SER A 11 -8.28 12.12 10.51
CA SER A 11 -8.07 11.39 11.76
C SER A 11 -8.06 9.87 11.54
N SER A 12 -8.94 9.35 10.68
CA SER A 12 -8.94 7.92 10.33
C SER A 12 -7.63 7.49 9.67
N PHE A 13 -7.05 8.30 8.77
CA PHE A 13 -5.75 8.00 8.15
C PHE A 13 -4.60 8.02 9.16
N LEU A 14 -4.62 8.93 10.14
CA LEU A 14 -3.66 8.92 11.23
C LEU A 14 -3.74 7.62 12.04
N ILE A 15 -4.95 7.23 12.45
CA ILE A 15 -5.18 5.99 13.21
C ILE A 15 -4.73 4.77 12.40
N LEU A 16 -5.11 4.69 11.12
CA LEU A 16 -4.69 3.61 10.23
C LEU A 16 -3.18 3.58 10.02
N GLY A 17 -2.52 4.73 9.93
CA GLY A 17 -1.06 4.82 9.84
C GLY A 17 -0.37 4.27 11.10
N VAL A 18 -0.89 4.60 12.29
CA VAL A 18 -0.39 4.04 13.56
C VAL A 18 -0.61 2.53 13.60
N ILE A 19 -1.81 2.04 13.24
CA ILE A 19 -2.11 0.60 13.19
C ILE A 19 -1.18 -0.11 12.20
N ALA A 20 -0.93 0.48 11.03
CA ALA A 20 -0.03 -0.07 10.03
C ALA A 20 1.39 -0.25 10.60
N ILE A 21 1.96 0.79 11.21
CA ILE A 21 3.28 0.73 11.85
C ILE A 21 3.30 -0.31 12.97
N LEU A 22 2.28 -0.33 13.84
CA LEU A 22 2.20 -1.29 14.93
C LEU A 22 2.10 -2.74 14.42
N SER A 23 1.45 -2.96 13.29
CA SER A 23 1.32 -4.30 12.69
C SER A 23 2.65 -4.88 12.20
N LEU A 24 3.67 -4.04 11.94
CA LEU A 24 5.02 -4.51 11.60
C LEU A 24 5.64 -5.31 12.76
N PHE A 25 5.28 -5.00 14.02
CA PHE A 25 5.73 -5.77 15.19
C PHE A 25 5.16 -7.19 15.25
N LEU A 26 4.03 -7.45 14.58
CA LEU A 26 3.49 -8.78 14.40
C LEU A 26 4.22 -9.50 13.25
N LEU A 27 4.42 -8.81 12.13
CA LEU A 27 5.12 -9.37 10.96
C LEU A 27 6.56 -9.81 11.27
N ARG A 28 7.30 -9.07 12.11
CA ARG A 28 8.67 -9.46 12.53
C ARG A 28 8.74 -10.81 13.25
N ARG A 29 7.62 -11.34 13.77
CA ARG A 29 7.57 -12.66 14.40
C ARG A 29 7.56 -13.80 13.37
N HIS A 30 7.25 -13.49 12.11
CA HIS A 30 7.01 -14.47 11.06
C HIS A 30 7.80 -14.23 9.77
N LEU A 31 8.36 -13.03 9.59
CA LEU A 31 9.17 -12.66 8.44
C LEU A 31 10.55 -12.19 8.89
N HIS A 32 11.57 -12.63 8.16
CA HIS A 32 12.94 -12.15 8.33
C HIS A 32 12.98 -10.62 8.16
N PRO A 33 13.66 -9.86 9.05
CA PRO A 33 13.67 -8.39 9.02
C PRO A 33 14.07 -7.79 7.66
N ILE A 34 15.05 -8.41 6.98
CA ILE A 34 15.47 -8.02 5.62
C ILE A 34 14.31 -8.05 4.62
N MET A 35 13.41 -9.04 4.70
CA MET A 35 12.24 -9.10 3.80
C MET A 35 11.24 -7.98 4.10
N ILE A 36 11.05 -7.64 5.37
CA ILE A 36 10.20 -6.52 5.78
C ILE A 36 10.75 -5.21 5.23
N ILE A 37 12.05 -4.97 5.42
CA ILE A 37 12.73 -3.76 4.94
C ILE A 37 12.64 -3.64 3.42
N TYR A 38 13.02 -4.69 2.67
CA TYR A 38 12.93 -4.66 1.21
C TYR A 38 11.49 -4.50 0.72
N GLY A 39 10.53 -5.20 1.35
CA GLY A 39 9.13 -5.10 0.97
C GLY A 39 8.58 -3.69 1.14
N ILE A 40 8.86 -3.04 2.26
CA ILE A 40 8.48 -1.63 2.49
C ILE A 40 9.15 -0.75 1.45
N PHE A 41 10.46 -0.88 1.29
CA PHE A 41 11.23 0.00 0.43
C PHE A 41 10.76 -0.05 -1.03
N ILE A 42 10.57 -1.25 -1.57
CA ILE A 42 10.09 -1.45 -2.94
C ILE A 42 8.65 -0.94 -3.09
N ALA A 43 7.76 -1.27 -2.14
CA ALA A 43 6.38 -0.80 -2.21
C ALA A 43 6.30 0.73 -2.17
N THR A 44 7.12 1.39 -1.34
CA THR A 44 7.22 2.84 -1.30
C THR A 44 7.75 3.41 -2.60
N ILE A 45 8.82 2.84 -3.18
CA ILE A 45 9.36 3.28 -4.47
C ILE A 45 8.32 3.16 -5.58
N LEU A 46 7.63 2.02 -5.69
CA LEU A 46 6.62 1.81 -6.73
C LEU A 46 5.50 2.83 -6.63
N ASN A 47 5.02 3.09 -5.41
CA ASN A 47 4.00 4.10 -5.16
C ASN A 47 4.46 5.52 -5.53
N ASP A 48 5.68 5.87 -5.16
CA ASP A 48 6.24 7.21 -5.43
C ASP A 48 6.50 7.41 -6.93
N GLN A 49 7.04 6.39 -7.61
CA GLN A 49 7.21 6.38 -9.06
C GLN A 49 5.87 6.47 -9.78
N PHE A 50 4.86 5.73 -9.32
CA PHE A 50 3.50 5.84 -9.83
C PHE A 50 2.96 7.25 -9.69
N PHE A 51 3.05 7.85 -8.50
CA PHE A 51 2.60 9.22 -8.29
C PHE A 51 3.36 10.21 -9.19
N THR A 52 4.66 9.98 -9.40
CA THR A 52 5.49 10.85 -10.21
C THR A 52 5.13 10.78 -11.68
N ILE A 53 5.07 9.57 -12.24
CA ILE A 53 4.77 9.38 -13.66
C ILE A 53 3.32 9.80 -13.95
N PHE A 54 2.36 9.31 -13.18
CA PHE A 54 0.95 9.52 -13.48
C PHE A 54 0.49 10.91 -13.02
N GLY A 55 1.04 11.45 -11.94
CA GLY A 55 0.68 12.75 -11.41
C GLY A 55 1.46 13.91 -12.03
N PHE A 56 2.80 13.84 -12.05
CA PHE A 56 3.62 14.94 -12.58
C PHE A 56 3.80 14.88 -14.10
N ASN A 57 4.15 13.72 -14.66
CA ASN A 57 4.47 13.63 -16.09
C ASN A 57 3.21 13.59 -16.97
N LEU A 58 2.22 12.77 -16.59
CA LEU A 58 1.01 12.55 -17.37
C LEU A 58 -0.18 13.41 -16.92
N GLN A 59 -0.06 14.11 -15.78
CA GLN A 59 -1.09 14.99 -15.23
C GLN A 59 -2.48 14.32 -15.09
N LEU A 60 -2.51 13.04 -14.73
CA LEU A 60 -3.74 12.26 -14.63
C LEU A 60 -4.47 12.51 -13.31
N PHE A 61 -3.72 12.88 -12.27
CA PHE A 61 -4.25 13.35 -10.99
C PHE A 61 -3.23 14.30 -10.33
N LYS A 62 -3.68 15.11 -9.37
CA LYS A 62 -2.78 15.99 -8.60
C LYS A 62 -3.24 16.12 -7.14
N PRO A 63 -2.32 16.33 -6.20
CA PRO A 63 -2.71 16.60 -4.81
C PRO A 63 -3.35 17.99 -4.73
N ALA A 64 -4.36 18.14 -3.88
CA ALA A 64 -4.91 19.45 -3.59
C ALA A 64 -3.87 20.32 -2.87
N PRO A 65 -3.85 21.65 -3.11
CA PRO A 65 -2.92 22.53 -2.42
C PRO A 65 -3.22 22.58 -0.91
N GLY A 66 -2.16 22.65 -0.10
CA GLY A 66 -2.22 22.76 1.35
C GLY A 66 -1.49 21.66 2.10
N TRP A 67 -1.24 21.90 3.39
CA TRP A 67 -0.46 21.00 4.25
C TRP A 67 -1.22 19.73 4.64
N ILE A 68 -2.54 19.79 4.84
CA ILE A 68 -3.36 18.60 5.18
C ILE A 68 -3.36 17.57 4.04
N PRO A 69 -3.71 17.91 2.78
CA PRO A 69 -3.61 16.96 1.67
C PRO A 69 -2.22 16.32 1.54
N TYR A 70 -1.16 17.11 1.75
CA TYR A 70 0.22 16.62 1.74
C TYR A 70 0.45 15.57 2.83
N ILE A 71 0.07 15.83 4.08
CA ILE A 71 0.24 14.86 5.18
C ILE A 71 -0.55 13.59 4.92
N VAL A 72 -1.81 13.70 4.50
CA VAL A 72 -2.65 12.53 4.20
C VAL A 72 -2.04 11.68 3.09
N LYS A 73 -1.59 12.34 2.01
CA LYS A 73 -0.88 11.68 0.91
C LYS A 73 0.36 10.94 1.43
N THR A 74 1.18 11.60 2.25
CA THR A 74 2.41 11.01 2.80
C THR A 74 2.12 9.82 3.72
N LEU A 75 1.13 9.91 4.61
CA LEU A 75 0.72 8.79 5.47
C LEU A 75 0.26 7.58 4.65
N TYR A 76 -0.49 7.83 3.58
CA TYR A 76 -0.96 6.78 2.69
C TYR A 76 0.22 6.04 2.03
N PHE A 77 1.18 6.78 1.46
CA PHE A 77 2.29 6.19 0.72
C PHE A 77 3.42 5.62 1.56
N VAL A 78 3.68 6.18 2.75
CA VAL A 78 4.83 5.79 3.59
C VAL A 78 4.45 4.73 4.62
N ALA A 79 3.21 4.73 5.12
CA ALA A 79 2.79 3.79 6.17
C ALA A 79 1.77 2.77 5.64
N LEU A 80 0.63 3.23 5.15
CA LEU A 80 -0.51 2.37 4.82
C LEU A 80 -0.19 1.42 3.66
N CYS A 81 0.13 1.94 2.48
CA CYS A 81 0.31 1.11 1.29
C CYS A 81 1.47 0.09 1.42
N PRO A 82 2.67 0.47 1.93
CA PRO A 82 3.76 -0.48 2.10
C PRO A 82 3.44 -1.59 3.10
N THR A 83 2.78 -1.26 4.22
CA THR A 83 2.40 -2.24 5.24
C THR A 83 1.32 -3.20 4.74
N GLN A 84 0.32 -2.68 4.02
CA GLN A 84 -0.73 -3.50 3.41
C GLN A 84 -0.17 -4.46 2.37
N THR A 85 0.74 -3.97 1.54
CA THR A 85 1.44 -4.80 0.57
C THR A 85 2.21 -5.91 1.29
N LEU A 86 2.94 -5.60 2.36
CA LEU A 86 3.64 -6.60 3.17
C LEU A 86 2.72 -7.67 3.77
N TRP A 87 1.56 -7.29 4.30
CA TRP A 87 0.58 -8.24 4.84
C TRP A 87 0.03 -9.18 3.78
N LEU A 88 -0.30 -8.64 2.61
CA LEU A 88 -0.72 -9.44 1.48
C LEU A 88 0.37 -10.45 1.09
N MET A 89 1.62 -10.01 1.04
CA MET A 89 2.74 -10.91 0.74
C MET A 89 2.95 -11.97 1.80
N PHE A 90 2.83 -11.63 3.08
CA PHE A 90 2.88 -12.60 4.17
C PHE A 90 1.84 -13.70 3.99
N ILE A 91 0.59 -13.33 3.71
CA ILE A 91 -0.51 -14.29 3.47
C ILE A 91 -0.22 -15.16 2.25
N LEU A 92 0.27 -14.59 1.15
CA LEU A 92 0.61 -15.34 -0.07
C LEU A 92 1.72 -16.38 0.19
N PHE A 93 2.72 -16.00 0.99
CA PHE A 93 3.86 -16.86 1.34
C PHE A 93 3.60 -17.84 2.48
N TRP A 94 2.48 -17.70 3.21
CA TRP A 94 2.09 -18.59 4.29
C TRP A 94 1.60 -19.92 3.71
N GLN A 95 2.33 -21.00 3.97
CA GLN A 95 2.04 -22.33 3.42
C GLN A 95 0.76 -22.97 3.99
N SER A 96 0.47 -22.80 5.28
CA SER A 96 -0.73 -23.37 5.90
C SER A 96 -2.03 -22.62 5.58
N VAL A 97 -1.96 -21.47 4.89
CA VAL A 97 -3.16 -20.74 4.46
C VAL A 97 -3.67 -21.35 3.14
N PRO A 98 -4.95 -21.78 3.07
CA PRO A 98 -5.54 -22.30 1.84
C PRO A 98 -5.48 -21.30 0.68
N SER A 99 -5.31 -21.80 -0.55
CA SER A 99 -5.24 -20.96 -1.76
C SER A 99 -6.47 -20.05 -1.95
N ALA A 100 -7.66 -20.52 -1.58
CA ALA A 100 -8.88 -19.70 -1.68
C ALA A 100 -8.82 -18.45 -0.78
N LEU A 101 -8.28 -18.59 0.44
CA LEU A 101 -8.13 -17.47 1.37
C LEU A 101 -7.06 -16.47 0.91
N LYS A 102 -6.03 -16.94 0.19
CA LYS A 102 -5.02 -16.07 -0.43
C LYS A 102 -5.64 -15.16 -1.51
N TRP A 103 -6.48 -15.73 -2.37
CA TRP A 103 -7.20 -14.97 -3.39
C TRP A 103 -8.21 -14.01 -2.77
N LEU A 104 -8.94 -14.46 -1.73
CA LEU A 104 -9.84 -13.59 -0.99
C LEU A 104 -9.08 -12.42 -0.35
N ALA A 105 -7.92 -12.68 0.28
CA ALA A 105 -7.09 -11.63 0.85
C ALA A 105 -6.63 -10.63 -0.21
N LEU A 106 -6.16 -11.08 -1.38
CA LEU A 106 -5.81 -10.20 -2.50
C LEU A 106 -6.98 -9.30 -2.89
N LEU A 107 -8.17 -9.87 -3.10
CA LEU A 107 -9.35 -9.10 -3.47
C LEU A 107 -9.75 -8.10 -2.38
N VAL A 108 -9.76 -8.51 -1.11
CA VAL A 108 -10.12 -7.65 0.03
C VAL A 108 -9.14 -6.50 0.19
N PHE A 109 -7.83 -6.77 0.14
CA PHE A 109 -6.80 -5.73 0.27
C PHE A 109 -6.81 -4.77 -0.92
N THR A 110 -7.01 -5.26 -2.15
CA THR A 110 -7.15 -4.39 -3.32
C THR A 110 -8.42 -3.55 -3.27
N ALA A 111 -9.55 -4.13 -2.83
CA ALA A 111 -10.80 -3.39 -2.63
C ALA A 111 -10.66 -2.32 -1.53
N PHE A 112 -10.00 -2.65 -0.42
CA PHE A 112 -9.69 -1.68 0.64
C PHE A 112 -8.84 -0.54 0.10
N HIS A 113 -7.79 -0.82 -0.69
CA HIS A 113 -7.00 0.21 -1.34
C HIS A 113 -7.84 1.11 -2.26
N GLY A 114 -8.75 0.52 -3.06
CA GLY A 114 -9.67 1.29 -3.88
C GLY A 114 -10.60 2.20 -3.07
N LEU A 115 -11.09 1.72 -1.92
CA LEU A 115 -11.89 2.53 -0.99
C LEU A 115 -11.08 3.68 -0.39
N VAL A 116 -9.82 3.44 -0.05
CA VAL A 116 -8.91 4.46 0.47
C VAL A 116 -8.64 5.52 -0.59
N ASP A 117 -8.28 5.14 -1.82
CA ASP A 117 -8.09 6.06 -2.94
C ASP A 117 -9.37 6.90 -3.18
N TYR A 118 -10.54 6.25 -3.21
CA TYR A 118 -11.82 6.94 -3.38
C TYR A 118 -12.08 7.95 -2.24
N SER A 119 -11.76 7.59 -0.99
CA SER A 119 -11.95 8.49 0.15
C SER A 119 -11.08 9.75 0.06
N LEU A 120 -9.87 9.64 -0.51
CA LEU A 120 -8.98 10.78 -0.74
C LEU A 120 -9.54 11.74 -1.79
N VAL A 121 -10.11 11.19 -2.86
CA VAL A 121 -10.74 11.97 -3.93
C VAL A 121 -12.01 12.62 -3.42
N PHE A 122 -12.87 11.87 -2.72
CA PHE A 122 -14.12 12.36 -2.14
C PHE A 122 -13.87 13.49 -1.12
N ALA A 123 -12.84 13.37 -0.26
CA ALA A 123 -12.44 14.42 0.67
C ALA A 123 -11.83 15.66 -0.03
N GLY A 124 -11.52 15.56 -1.33
CA GLY A 124 -10.85 16.60 -2.09
C GLY A 124 -9.38 16.77 -1.71
N TYR A 125 -8.73 15.72 -1.22
CA TYR A 125 -7.28 15.70 -0.99
C TYR A 125 -6.50 15.38 -2.26
N VAL A 126 -7.11 14.65 -3.19
CA VAL A 126 -6.59 14.37 -4.53
C VAL A 126 -7.64 14.77 -5.57
N GLN A 127 -7.21 15.46 -6.62
CA GLN A 127 -8.05 15.80 -7.76
C GLN A 127 -7.72 14.85 -8.90
N LEU A 128 -8.73 14.12 -9.38
CA LEU A 128 -8.60 13.34 -10.60
C LEU A 128 -8.82 14.27 -11.81
N ILE A 129 -7.97 14.14 -12.82
CA ILE A 129 -8.06 14.93 -14.06
C ILE A 129 -8.56 14.03 -15.18
N ASN A 130 -7.74 13.04 -15.56
CA ASN A 130 -8.04 12.04 -16.59
C ASN A 130 -7.85 10.61 -16.05
N TRP A 131 -7.99 10.43 -14.74
CA TRP A 131 -7.79 9.16 -14.08
C TRP A 131 -9.12 8.49 -13.76
N ASN A 132 -9.27 7.23 -14.18
CA ASN A 132 -10.40 6.41 -13.82
C ASN A 132 -10.09 5.61 -12.53
N PRO A 133 -10.98 5.59 -11.52
CA PRO A 133 -10.79 4.77 -10.32
C PRO A 133 -10.52 3.28 -10.58
N GLY A 134 -11.05 2.72 -11.68
CA GLY A 134 -10.74 1.36 -12.12
C GLY A 134 -9.27 1.14 -12.49
N PHE A 135 -8.56 2.17 -12.95
CA PHE A 135 -7.12 2.08 -13.18
C PHE A 135 -6.32 2.00 -11.89
N SER A 136 -6.83 2.54 -10.77
CA SER A 136 -6.23 2.33 -9.45
C SER A 136 -6.23 0.86 -9.07
N PHE A 137 -7.31 0.12 -9.38
CA PHE A 137 -7.38 -1.32 -9.14
C PHE A 137 -6.31 -2.09 -9.91
N ILE A 138 -6.17 -1.81 -11.22
CA ILE A 138 -5.15 -2.45 -12.06
C ILE A 138 -3.75 -2.13 -11.53
N ARG A 139 -3.48 -0.87 -11.20
CA ARG A 139 -2.19 -0.45 -10.64
C ARG A 139 -1.88 -1.18 -9.33
N ASN A 140 -2.84 -1.30 -8.42
CA ASN A 140 -2.62 -2.02 -7.16
C ASN A 140 -2.29 -3.50 -7.39
N LEU A 141 -2.89 -4.15 -8.38
CA LEU A 141 -2.53 -5.53 -8.76
C LEU A 141 -1.12 -5.62 -9.34
N VAL A 142 -0.72 -4.66 -10.18
CA VAL A 142 0.64 -4.60 -10.75
C VAL A 142 1.67 -4.41 -9.64
N ASP A 143 1.47 -3.46 -8.74
CA ASP A 143 2.39 -3.19 -7.62
C ASP A 143 2.51 -4.40 -6.70
N ALA A 144 1.37 -5.00 -6.30
CA ALA A 144 1.37 -6.21 -5.49
C ALA A 144 2.12 -7.36 -6.18
N SER A 145 1.97 -7.50 -7.51
CA SER A 145 2.66 -8.54 -8.29
C SER A 145 4.17 -8.31 -8.33
N ILE A 146 4.62 -7.07 -8.53
CA ILE A 146 6.05 -6.73 -8.54
C ILE A 146 6.68 -7.00 -7.17
N VAL A 147 6.03 -6.53 -6.10
CA VAL A 147 6.52 -6.76 -4.73
C VAL A 147 6.54 -8.25 -4.39
N TYR A 148 5.54 -9.01 -4.83
CA TYR A 148 5.51 -10.46 -4.68
C TYR A 148 6.72 -11.13 -5.33
N LEU A 149 6.98 -10.83 -6.60
CA LEU A 149 8.08 -11.45 -7.35
C LEU A 149 9.44 -11.16 -6.70
N ILE A 150 9.67 -9.93 -6.26
CA ILE A 150 10.92 -9.56 -5.62
C ILE A 150 11.06 -10.23 -4.26
N LEU A 151 10.02 -10.23 -3.43
CA LEU A 151 10.09 -10.91 -2.13
C LEU A 151 10.22 -12.44 -2.27
N ALA A 152 9.61 -13.05 -3.30
CA ALA A 152 9.80 -14.46 -3.61
C ALA A 152 11.26 -14.76 -3.98
N ALA A 153 11.86 -13.91 -4.81
CA ALA A 153 13.27 -14.01 -5.17
C ALA A 153 14.20 -13.84 -3.96
N THR A 154 13.96 -12.82 -3.13
CA THR A 154 14.72 -12.59 -1.89
C THR A 154 14.59 -13.77 -0.92
N ARG A 155 13.38 -14.33 -0.73
CA ARG A 155 13.17 -15.51 0.11
C ARG A 155 13.95 -16.72 -0.41
N LYS A 156 13.98 -16.93 -1.73
CA LYS A 156 14.76 -18.02 -2.36
C LYS A 156 16.26 -17.82 -2.15
N LEU A 157 16.76 -16.59 -2.26
CA LEU A 157 18.17 -16.26 -2.02
C LEU A 157 18.57 -16.46 -0.56
N LEU A 158 17.75 -16.01 0.39
CA LEU A 158 17.99 -16.19 1.83
C LEU A 158 18.07 -17.68 2.20
N ARG A 159 17.11 -18.49 1.72
CA ARG A 159 17.11 -19.95 1.92
C ARG A 159 18.37 -20.61 1.37
N ARG A 160 18.84 -20.21 0.19
CA ARG A 160 20.09 -20.73 -0.41
C ARG A 160 21.33 -20.39 0.42
N ARG A 161 21.31 -19.26 1.14
CA ARG A 161 22.41 -18.81 2.00
C ARG A 161 22.32 -19.35 3.44
N GLY A 162 21.40 -20.29 3.71
CA GLY A 162 21.20 -20.84 5.04
C GLY A 162 20.52 -19.88 6.02
N ALA A 163 20.08 -18.69 5.56
CA ALA A 163 19.24 -17.81 6.36
C ALA A 163 17.82 -18.36 6.35
N THR A 164 17.51 -19.20 7.34
CA THR A 164 16.14 -19.60 7.64
C THR A 164 15.39 -18.38 8.17
N ALA A 165 14.25 -18.07 7.53
CA ALA A 165 13.28 -17.13 8.08
C ALA A 165 12.64 -17.72 9.35
#